data_AF-A0A9P1J1C3-F1
#
_entry.id   AF-A0A9P1J1C3-F1
#
_cell.length_a   1.000
_cell.length_b   1.000
_cell.length_c   1.000
_cell.angle_alpha   90.00
_cell.angle_beta   90.00
_cell.angle_gamma   90.00
#
_symmetry.space_group_name_H-M   'P 1'
#
loop_
_entity.id
_entity.type
_entity.pdbx_description
1 polymer ?
#
loop_
_entity_poly.entity_id
_entity_poly.type
_entity_poly.pdbx_seq_one_letter_code
_entity_poly.pdbx_strand_id
1 'polypeptide(L)'
;MRASICLVVIFLIINAQAHISDKKPIMGADELRLARECRVDKDGKQSVACPRTYETICIRYEDLCNNIPDCPDGADEDRIYCLMHNLRAIEISELDAKVEELKG
;
A
#
# COMPACT_ATOMS: atom_id res chain seq x y z
N MET A 1 -39.29 -24.58 33.14
CA MET A 1 -39.30 -24.16 31.72
C MET A 1 -38.50 -22.88 31.49
N ARG A 2 -37.23 -22.81 31.92
CA ARG A 2 -36.38 -21.60 31.73
C ARG A 2 -34.96 -21.91 31.21
N ALA A 3 -34.51 -23.17 31.28
CA ALA A 3 -33.18 -23.58 30.82
C ALA A 3 -33.04 -23.67 29.28
N SER A 4 -34.10 -24.05 28.55
CA SER A 4 -34.05 -24.17 27.08
C SER A 4 -33.90 -22.84 26.35
N ILE A 5 -34.44 -21.76 26.90
CA ILE A 5 -34.37 -20.44 26.25
C ILE A 5 -32.93 -19.91 26.32
N CYS A 6 -32.22 -20.13 27.43
CA CYS A 6 -30.83 -19.70 27.59
C CYS A 6 -29.89 -20.36 26.57
N LEU A 7 -30.05 -21.66 26.31
CA LEU A 7 -29.18 -22.37 25.36
C LEU A 7 -29.39 -21.89 23.92
N VAL A 8 -30.64 -21.59 23.52
CA VAL A 8 -30.94 -21.04 22.19
C VAL A 8 -30.35 -19.63 22.04
N VAL A 9 -30.47 -18.78 23.06
CA VAL A 9 -29.88 -17.43 23.03
C VAL A 9 -28.36 -17.49 22.96
N ILE A 10 -27.72 -18.38 23.73
CA ILE A 10 -26.28 -18.59 23.66
C ILE A 10 -25.89 -19.04 22.24
N PHE A 11 -26.58 -20.02 21.66
CA PHE A 11 -26.34 -20.49 20.29
C PHE A 11 -26.49 -19.37 19.24
N LEU A 12 -27.48 -18.49 19.39
CA LEU A 12 -27.65 -17.33 18.50
C LEU A 12 -26.51 -16.32 18.63
N ILE A 13 -25.96 -16.13 19.84
CA ILE A 13 -24.83 -15.23 20.07
C ILE A 13 -23.52 -15.80 19.49
N ILE A 14 -23.25 -17.11 19.63
CA ILE A 14 -22.00 -17.70 19.08
C ILE A 14 -22.01 -17.71 17.54
N ASN A 15 -23.18 -17.82 16.91
CA ASN A 15 -23.31 -17.84 15.45
C ASN A 15 -23.33 -16.43 14.81
N ALA A 16 -23.31 -15.35 15.61
CA ALA A 16 -23.42 -13.97 15.12
C ALA A 16 -22.09 -13.32 14.70
N GLN A 17 -20.97 -14.05 14.68
CA GLN A 17 -19.66 -13.49 14.31
C GLN A 17 -19.18 -14.03 12.97
N ALA A 18 -19.76 -13.49 11.89
CA ALA A 18 -19.23 -13.63 10.54
C ALA A 18 -19.05 -12.23 9.92
N HIS A 19 -17.79 -11.92 9.58
CA HIS A 19 -17.32 -10.78 8.78
C HIS A 19 -17.36 -9.38 9.40
N ILE A 20 -16.42 -9.10 10.32
CA ILE A 20 -15.79 -7.78 10.36
C ILE A 20 -14.76 -7.78 9.23
N SER A 21 -15.20 -7.33 8.05
CA SER A 21 -14.30 -7.00 6.94
C SER A 21 -13.53 -5.74 7.32
N ASP A 22 -12.24 -5.71 6.99
CA ASP A 22 -11.31 -4.61 7.24
C ASP A 22 -11.95 -3.24 7.00
N LYS A 23 -11.83 -2.35 7.99
CA LYS A 23 -12.25 -0.96 7.84
C LYS A 23 -11.40 -0.31 6.74
N LYS A 24 -11.96 -0.09 5.56
CA LYS A 24 -11.41 0.88 4.58
C LYS A 24 -11.44 2.26 5.26
N PRO A 25 -10.30 2.94 5.49
CA PRO A 25 -10.33 4.28 6.04
C PRO A 25 -10.97 5.27 5.05
N ILE A 26 -11.66 6.27 5.62
CA ILE A 26 -12.43 7.30 4.93
C ILE A 26 -11.47 8.18 4.12
N MET A 27 -11.73 8.30 2.81
CA MET A 27 -10.82 8.94 1.85
C MET A 27 -10.92 10.47 1.94
N GLY A 28 -9.79 11.13 2.21
CA GLY A 28 -9.56 12.52 1.85
C GLY A 28 -9.43 12.68 0.34
N ALA A 29 -9.10 13.88 -0.15
CA ALA A 29 -9.01 14.26 -1.57
C ALA A 29 -7.91 13.53 -2.42
N ASP A 30 -7.64 12.26 -2.12
CA ASP A 30 -6.63 11.38 -2.73
C ASP A 30 -7.30 10.20 -3.49
N GLU A 31 -8.58 10.32 -3.86
CA GLU A 31 -9.29 9.36 -4.73
C GLU A 31 -8.99 9.59 -6.23
N LEU A 32 -7.72 9.87 -6.56
CA LEU A 32 -7.13 9.63 -7.87
C LEU A 32 -5.87 8.76 -7.75
N ARG A 33 -5.76 8.00 -6.67
CA ARG A 33 -4.83 6.88 -6.53
C ARG A 33 -5.62 5.62 -6.26
N LEU A 34 -6.07 4.98 -7.35
CA LEU A 34 -6.54 3.60 -7.31
C LEU A 34 -5.37 2.76 -6.78
N ALA A 35 -5.42 2.39 -5.51
CA ALA A 35 -4.37 1.75 -4.75
C ALA A 35 -3.87 0.46 -5.45
N ARG A 36 -2.85 0.59 -6.31
CA ARG A 36 -1.99 -0.51 -6.75
C ARG A 36 -0.93 -0.67 -5.68
N GLU A 37 -1.30 -1.32 -4.59
CA GLU A 37 -0.38 -1.57 -3.49
C GLU A 37 0.46 -2.81 -3.82
N CYS A 38 1.75 -2.60 -3.94
CA CYS A 38 2.71 -3.68 -3.93
C CYS A 38 3.00 -4.06 -2.48
N ARG A 39 2.99 -5.37 -2.19
CA ARG A 39 3.40 -5.85 -0.88
C ARG A 39 4.90 -5.76 -0.77
N VAL A 40 5.38 -5.33 0.40
CA VAL A 40 6.77 -5.52 0.83
C VAL A 40 7.17 -6.98 0.63
N ASP A 41 8.36 -7.20 0.08
CA ASP A 41 8.86 -8.56 -0.13
C ASP A 41 9.18 -9.25 1.21
N LYS A 42 9.60 -10.52 1.15
CA LYS A 42 9.92 -11.32 2.34
C LYS A 42 11.10 -10.76 3.13
N ASP A 43 11.93 -9.95 2.49
CA ASP A 43 13.12 -9.33 3.06
C ASP A 43 12.83 -7.91 3.58
N GLY A 44 11.56 -7.46 3.52
CA GLY A 44 11.13 -6.13 3.96
C GLY A 44 11.45 -5.01 2.98
N LYS A 45 11.86 -5.34 1.75
CA LYS A 45 12.17 -4.36 0.71
C LYS A 45 10.90 -3.78 0.12
N GLN A 46 10.94 -2.47 -0.08
CA GLN A 46 9.87 -1.73 -0.73
C GLN A 46 9.79 -2.10 -2.22
N SER A 47 8.57 -2.28 -2.69
CA SER A 47 8.23 -2.54 -4.09
C SER A 47 7.22 -1.51 -4.56
N VAL A 48 7.26 -1.18 -5.84
CA VAL A 48 6.42 -0.15 -6.46
C VAL A 48 5.71 -0.72 -7.67
N ALA A 49 4.48 -0.24 -7.89
CA ALA A 49 3.70 -0.66 -9.04
C ALA A 49 4.18 0.06 -10.31
N CYS A 50 4.21 -0.66 -11.42
CA CYS A 50 4.54 -0.10 -12.72
C CYS A 50 3.61 1.09 -13.09
N PRO A 51 4.15 2.23 -13.58
CA PRO A 51 3.40 3.48 -13.68
C PRO A 51 2.20 3.45 -14.65
N ARG A 52 2.35 2.83 -15.83
CA ARG A 52 1.41 2.96 -16.95
C ARG A 52 0.56 1.72 -17.26
N THR A 53 0.85 0.58 -16.64
CA THR A 53 0.07 -0.65 -16.85
C THR A 53 -1.22 -0.64 -16.04
N TYR A 54 -2.27 -1.32 -16.51
CA TYR A 54 -3.50 -1.56 -15.72
C TYR A 54 -3.35 -2.73 -14.75
N GLU A 55 -2.37 -3.60 -15.00
CA GLU A 55 -2.05 -4.74 -14.15
C GLU A 55 -1.15 -4.30 -12.98
N THR A 56 -1.35 -4.88 -11.80
CA THR A 56 -0.47 -4.63 -10.65
C THR A 56 0.80 -5.45 -10.80
N ILE A 57 1.76 -4.91 -11.56
CA ILE A 57 3.11 -5.45 -11.69
C ILE A 57 4.00 -4.69 -10.72
N CYS A 58 4.67 -5.43 -9.85
CA CYS A 58 5.50 -4.88 -8.80
C CYS A 58 6.98 -5.13 -9.12
N ILE A 59 7.75 -4.05 -9.12
CA ILE A 59 9.21 -4.07 -9.25
C ILE A 59 9.81 -3.57 -7.93
N ARG A 60 11.09 -3.86 -7.67
CA ARG A 60 11.72 -3.35 -6.44
C ARG A 60 11.89 -1.85 -6.57
N TYR A 61 11.84 -1.13 -5.45
CA TYR A 61 12.02 0.33 -5.48
C TYR A 61 13.37 0.73 -6.11
N GLU A 62 14.43 -0.04 -5.87
CA GLU A 62 15.76 0.19 -6.45
C GLU A 62 15.86 -0.08 -7.95
N ASP A 63 14.89 -0.82 -8.50
CA ASP A 63 14.85 -1.13 -9.93
C ASP A 63 14.18 0.01 -10.71
N LEU A 64 13.60 0.99 -10.02
CA LEU A 64 13.00 2.15 -10.66
C LEU A 64 14.09 3.12 -11.15
N CYS A 65 14.07 3.47 -12.43
CA CYS A 65 15.00 4.44 -13.04
C CYS A 65 16.46 3.99 -13.02
N ASN A 66 16.69 2.68 -13.21
CA ASN A 66 18.01 2.04 -13.18
C ASN A 66 18.63 1.88 -14.59
N ASN A 67 17.98 2.38 -15.65
CA ASN A 67 18.30 2.21 -17.07
C ASN A 67 18.04 0.79 -17.63
N ILE A 68 17.32 -0.05 -16.90
CA ILE A 68 16.93 -1.40 -17.26
C ILE A 68 15.39 -1.43 -17.25
N PRO A 69 14.72 -1.71 -18.38
CA PRO A 69 13.27 -1.83 -18.38
C PRO A 69 12.81 -3.04 -17.56
N ASP A 70 12.28 -2.82 -16.36
CA ASP A 70 11.75 -3.85 -15.47
C ASP A 70 10.22 -3.97 -15.60
N CYS A 71 9.53 -2.90 -16.01
CA CYS A 71 8.13 -2.98 -16.41
C CYS A 71 7.98 -3.51 -17.85
N PRO A 72 6.87 -4.21 -18.19
CA PRO A 72 6.68 -4.75 -19.54
C PRO A 72 6.69 -3.70 -20.66
N ASP A 73 6.28 -2.47 -20.35
CA ASP A 73 6.28 -1.33 -21.26
C ASP A 73 7.44 -0.35 -21.01
N GLY A 74 8.39 -0.73 -20.12
CA GLY A 74 9.53 0.11 -19.71
C GLY A 74 9.12 1.44 -19.07
N ALA A 75 7.92 1.54 -18.51
CA ALA A 75 7.43 2.79 -17.92
C ALA A 75 8.17 3.27 -16.69
N ASP A 76 8.83 2.35 -16.01
CA ASP A 76 9.79 2.62 -14.95
C ASP A 76 10.98 3.46 -15.41
N GLU A 77 11.34 3.40 -16.70
CA GLU A 77 12.47 4.15 -17.30
C GLU A 77 12.02 5.41 -18.07
N ASP A 78 10.77 5.83 -17.91
CA ASP A 78 10.28 7.05 -18.55
C ASP A 78 10.97 8.30 -17.96
N ARG A 79 11.52 9.13 -18.84
CA ARG A 79 12.32 10.30 -18.44
C ARG A 79 11.57 11.28 -17.52
N ILE A 80 10.30 11.54 -17.80
CA ILE A 80 9.50 12.48 -17.01
C ILE A 80 9.09 11.84 -15.70
N TYR A 81 8.72 10.56 -15.74
CA TYR A 81 8.45 9.79 -14.53
C TYR A 81 9.65 9.75 -13.59
N CYS A 82 10.84 9.42 -14.10
CA CYS A 82 12.08 9.37 -13.34
C CYS A 82 12.49 10.72 -12.77
N LEU A 83 12.33 11.79 -13.53
CA LEU A 83 12.56 13.14 -13.01
C LEU A 83 11.68 13.41 -11.77
N MET A 84 10.39 13.13 -11.86
CA MET A 84 9.45 13.33 -10.74
C MET A 84 9.75 12.41 -9.56
N HIS A 85 10.13 11.16 -9.83
CA HIS A 85 10.50 10.20 -8.79
C HIS A 85 11.73 10.67 -8.00
N ASN A 86 12.79 11.07 -8.71
CA ASN A 86 14.03 11.54 -8.10
C ASN A 86 13.82 12.84 -7.31
N LEU A 87 13.01 13.78 -7.82
CA LEU A 87 12.67 15.00 -7.08
C LEU A 87 11.94 14.70 -5.76
N ARG A 88 11.00 13.76 -5.76
CA ARG A 88 10.31 13.34 -4.53
C ARG A 88 11.25 12.65 -3.55
N ALA A 89 12.16 11.80 -4.04
CA ALA A 89 13.15 11.14 -3.19
C ALA A 89 14.05 12.18 -2.48
N ILE A 90 14.46 13.23 -3.20
CA ILE A 90 15.20 14.36 -2.62
C ILE A 90 14.35 15.07 -1.55
N GLU A 91 13.12 15.45 -1.86
CA GLU A 91 12.22 16.14 -0.92
C GLU A 91 11.98 15.33 0.36
N ILE A 92 11.73 14.02 0.23
CA ILE A 92 11.54 13.12 1.37
C ILE A 92 12.83 13.04 2.20
N SER A 93 14.00 12.94 1.57
CA SER A 93 15.28 12.88 2.30
C SER A 93 15.55 14.15 3.13
N GLU A 94 15.17 15.33 2.62
CA GLU A 94 15.28 16.59 3.36
C GLU A 94 14.28 16.66 4.52
N LEU A 95 13.06 16.15 4.32
CA LEU A 95 12.05 16.06 5.37
C LEU A 95 12.48 15.10 6.48
N ASP A 96 13.02 13.94 6.12
CA ASP A 96 13.51 12.96 7.07
C ASP A 96 14.64 13.54 7.94
N ALA A 97 15.59 14.28 7.34
CA ALA A 97 16.63 14.98 8.08
C ALA A 97 16.06 15.96 9.12
N LYS A 98 15.05 16.76 8.73
CA LYS A 98 14.37 17.69 9.64
C LYS A 98 13.59 16.96 10.73
N VAL A 99 12.97 15.83 10.41
CA VAL A 99 12.25 15.01 11.40
C VAL A 99 13.22 14.48 12.45
N GLU A 100 14.42 14.04 12.07
CA GLU A 100 15.44 13.61 13.04
C GLU A 100 15.93 14.78 13.92
N GLU A 101 16.14 15.97 13.36
CA GLU A 101 16.45 17.17 14.17
C GLU A 101 15.36 17.49 15.21
N LEU A 102 14.09 17.27 14.86
CA LEU A 102 12.96 17.48 15.78
C LEU A 102 12.81 16.37 16.84
N LYS A 103 13.35 15.17 16.58
CA LYS A 103 13.31 14.06 17.54
C LYS A 103 14.30 14.24 18.69
N GLY A 104 15.31 15.12 18.52
CA GLY A 104 16.31 15.46 19.55
C GLY A 104 17.46 14.47 19.59
#